data_AF-A0A6N2YW79-F1
#
_entry.id   AF-A0A6N2YW79-F1
#
_cell.length_a   1.000
_cell.length_b   1.000
_cell.length_c   1.000
_cell.angle_alpha   90.00
_cell.angle_beta   90.00
_cell.angle_gamma   90.00
#
_symmetry.space_group_name_H-M   'P 1'
#
loop_
_entity.id
_entity.type
_entity.pdbx_description
1 polymer ?
#
loop_
_entity_poly.entity_id
_entity_poly.type
_entity_poly.pdbx_seq_one_letter_code
_entity_poly.pdbx_strand_id
1 'polypeptide(L)'
;MNTILDICKRSLYMNIFIVAIPVISYMIHNGSSATVALVWYLLLSLCIPWAYLSFKASTFGAENKRINRIIYVLGWAVIQFATYKLMFLGVDLNWLWGLPSVGRDIIFLVGMYGQVTIVLIIAYLISQLLGGSHE
;
A
#
# COMPACT_ATOMS: atom_id res chain seq x y z
N MET A 1 -22.55 -2.54 -1.52
CA MET A 1 -21.40 -1.62 -1.73
C MET A 1 -20.56 -2.18 -2.85
N ASN A 2 -20.14 -1.38 -3.84
CA ASN A 2 -19.23 -1.83 -4.89
C ASN A 2 -17.96 -2.43 -4.24
N THR A 3 -17.53 -3.62 -4.65
CA THR A 3 -16.35 -4.32 -4.10
C THR A 3 -15.10 -3.45 -4.12
N ILE A 4 -14.89 -2.65 -5.18
CA ILE A 4 -13.76 -1.73 -5.26
C ILE A 4 -13.86 -0.65 -4.19
N LEU A 5 -15.05 -0.08 -3.97
CA LEU A 5 -15.27 0.91 -2.91
C LEU A 5 -15.07 0.29 -1.51
N ASP A 6 -15.45 -0.97 -1.30
CA ASP A 6 -15.19 -1.69 -0.06
C ASP A 6 -13.69 -1.86 0.19
N ILE A 7 -12.94 -2.26 -0.84
CA ILE A 7 -11.47 -2.36 -0.78
C ILE A 7 -10.85 -0.99 -0.48
N CYS A 8 -11.27 0.07 -1.18
CA CYS A 8 -10.77 1.43 -0.93
C CYS A 8 -11.05 1.88 0.51
N LYS A 9 -12.24 1.60 1.04
CA LYS A 9 -12.63 1.96 2.41
C LYS A 9 -11.78 1.22 3.44
N ARG A 10 -11.60 -0.10 3.29
CA ARG A 10 -10.76 -0.90 4.19
C ARG A 10 -9.29 -0.53 4.09
N SER A 11 -8.81 -0.28 2.87
CA SER A 11 -7.48 0.26 2.61
C SER A 11 -7.29 1.58 3.34
N LEU A 12 -8.28 2.47 3.34
CA LEU A 12 -8.19 3.75 4.06
C LEU A 12 -8.01 3.54 5.57
N TYR A 13 -8.79 2.65 6.19
CA TYR A 13 -8.62 2.35 7.62
C TYR A 13 -7.25 1.74 7.94
N MET A 14 -6.75 0.83 7.11
CA MET A 14 -5.41 0.26 7.29
C MET A 14 -4.31 1.33 7.13
N ASN A 15 -4.47 2.22 6.16
CA ASN A 15 -3.48 3.26 5.85
C ASN A 15 -3.30 4.29 6.96
N ILE A 16 -4.31 4.50 7.81
CA ILE A 16 -4.16 5.33 9.03
C ILE A 16 -2.99 4.81 9.88
N PHE A 17 -2.84 3.49 10.00
CA PHE A 17 -1.78 2.85 10.77
C PHE A 17 -0.47 2.68 9.97
N ILE A 18 -0.57 2.52 8.65
CA ILE A 18 0.60 2.32 7.78
C ILE A 18 1.38 3.62 7.58
N VAL A 19 0.69 4.74 7.34
CA VAL A 19 1.30 5.96 6.80
C VAL A 19 1.65 6.97 7.89
N ALA A 20 1.01 6.91 9.07
CA ALA A 20 1.28 7.85 10.15
C ALA A 20 2.76 7.84 10.61
N ILE A 21 3.33 6.66 10.86
CA ILE A 21 4.73 6.52 11.31
C ILE A 21 5.71 6.99 10.22
N PRO A 22 5.61 6.54 8.95
CA PRO A 22 6.42 7.07 7.86
C PRO A 22 6.36 8.59 7.71
N VAL A 23 5.16 9.18 7.76
CA VAL A 23 5.00 10.64 7.62
C VAL A 23 5.65 11.39 8.78
N ILE A 24 5.38 10.98 10.02
CA ILE A 24 5.95 11.63 11.21
C ILE A 24 7.48 11.50 11.19
N SER A 25 8.01 10.32 10.87
CA SER A 25 9.45 10.13 10.78
C SER A 25 10.06 11.05 9.73
N TYR A 26 9.49 11.12 8.53
CA TYR A 26 9.95 12.02 7.47
C TYR A 26 9.95 13.50 7.90
N MET A 27 8.90 13.96 8.59
CA MET A 27 8.74 15.35 9.03
C MET A 27 9.70 15.76 10.16
N ILE A 28 10.10 14.85 11.05
CA ILE A 28 10.94 15.19 12.21
C ILE A 28 12.41 15.44 11.82
N HIS A 29 12.91 14.76 10.79
CA HIS A 29 14.32 14.84 10.39
C HIS A 29 14.42 15.03 8.87
N ASN A 30 14.50 16.30 8.45
CA ASN A 30 14.75 16.70 7.06
C ASN A 30 16.04 16.03 6.53
N GLY A 31 15.89 14.96 5.74
CA GLY A 31 16.98 14.27 5.02
C GLY A 31 17.35 12.88 5.58
N SER A 32 17.79 12.79 6.83
CA SER A 32 18.23 11.51 7.45
C SER A 32 17.09 10.52 7.69
N SER A 33 15.85 11.01 7.81
CA SER A 33 14.68 10.19 8.14
C SER A 33 13.95 9.62 6.93
N ALA A 34 14.37 9.94 5.70
CA ALA A 34 13.74 9.36 4.51
C ALA A 34 13.93 7.83 4.47
N THR A 35 15.10 7.34 4.88
CA THR A 35 15.37 5.90 5.01
C THR A 35 14.50 5.27 6.08
N VAL A 36 14.33 5.94 7.23
CA VAL A 36 13.49 5.46 8.32
C VAL A 36 12.02 5.38 7.88
N ALA A 37 11.52 6.43 7.22
CA ALA A 37 10.18 6.46 6.66
C ALA A 37 9.96 5.34 5.64
N LEU A 38 10.93 5.10 4.76
CA LEU A 38 10.88 4.01 3.78
C LEU A 38 10.83 2.64 4.47
N VAL A 39 11.71 2.38 5.43
CA VAL A 39 11.76 1.11 6.18
C VAL A 39 10.43 0.84 6.87
N TRP A 40 9.89 1.83 7.60
CA TRP A 40 8.61 1.69 8.27
C TRP A 40 7.47 1.51 7.28
N TYR A 41 7.48 2.23 6.17
CA TYR A 41 6.45 2.09 5.16
C TYR A 41 6.46 0.68 4.55
N LEU A 42 7.63 0.14 4.19
CA LEU A 42 7.75 -1.23 3.67
C LEU A 42 7.26 -2.27 4.68
N LEU A 43 7.70 -2.18 5.94
CA LEU A 43 7.28 -3.11 6.99
C LEU A 43 5.77 -3.03 7.24
N LEU A 44 5.22 -1.84 7.43
CA LEU A 44 3.82 -1.66 7.80
C LEU A 44 2.87 -1.97 6.62
N SER A 45 3.23 -1.57 5.40
CA SER A 45 2.45 -1.87 4.20
C SER A 45 2.41 -3.37 3.89
N LEU A 46 3.39 -4.16 4.35
CA LEU A 46 3.32 -5.62 4.28
C LEU A 46 2.54 -6.20 5.46
N CYS A 47 2.97 -5.91 6.69
CA CYS A 47 2.50 -6.58 7.89
C CYS A 47 1.03 -6.28 8.23
N ILE A 48 0.58 -5.04 8.08
CA ILE A 48 -0.80 -4.67 8.47
C ILE A 48 -1.83 -5.35 7.57
N PRO A 49 -1.75 -5.27 6.22
CA PRO A 49 -2.71 -5.95 5.38
C PRO A 49 -2.56 -7.47 5.45
N TRP A 50 -1.33 -8.00 5.57
CA TRP A 50 -1.12 -9.44 5.77
C TRP A 50 -1.83 -9.96 7.04
N ALA A 51 -1.69 -9.24 8.16
CA ALA A 51 -2.38 -9.55 9.40
C ALA A 51 -3.90 -9.38 9.25
N TYR A 52 -4.36 -8.29 8.63
CA TYR A 52 -5.78 -8.04 8.37
C TYR A 52 -6.44 -9.18 7.57
N LEU A 53 -5.75 -9.70 6.55
CA LEU A 53 -6.23 -10.80 5.72
C LEU A 53 -6.23 -12.17 6.42
N SER A 54 -5.49 -12.30 7.54
CA SER A 54 -5.49 -13.53 8.34
C SER A 54 -6.81 -13.78 9.09
N PHE A 55 -7.59 -12.72 9.35
CA PHE A 55 -8.86 -12.84 10.04
C PHE A 55 -9.95 -13.42 9.12
N LYS A 56 -10.69 -14.42 9.62
CA LYS A 56 -11.79 -15.06 8.88
C LYS A 56 -12.92 -14.08 8.52
N ALA A 57 -13.12 -13.04 9.33
CA ALA A 57 -14.09 -11.97 9.07
C ALA A 57 -13.64 -10.97 7.99
N SER A 58 -12.40 -11.08 7.49
CA SER A 58 -11.85 -10.19 6.46
C SER A 58 -12.30 -10.63 5.07
N THR A 59 -13.56 -10.34 4.76
CA THR A 59 -14.21 -10.66 3.48
C THR A 59 -14.56 -9.39 2.72
N PHE A 60 -14.48 -9.37 1.39
CA PHE A 60 -14.67 -8.17 0.57
C PHE A 60 -15.85 -8.32 -0.38
N GLY A 61 -16.62 -7.24 -0.53
CA GLY A 61 -17.77 -7.16 -1.43
C GLY A 61 -18.99 -7.97 -0.96
N ALA A 62 -20.05 -7.95 -1.77
CA ALA A 62 -21.33 -8.61 -1.44
C ALA A 62 -21.23 -10.14 -1.33
N GLU A 63 -20.26 -10.74 -2.04
CA GLU A 63 -20.05 -12.19 -2.08
C GLU A 63 -19.12 -12.70 -0.96
N ASN A 64 -18.73 -11.83 -0.01
CA ASN A 64 -17.85 -12.17 1.11
C ASN A 64 -16.56 -12.91 0.68
N LYS A 65 -15.98 -12.48 -0.44
CA LYS A 65 -14.80 -13.10 -1.04
C LYS A 65 -13.53 -12.75 -0.27
N ARG A 66 -12.58 -13.69 -0.17
CA ARG A 66 -11.32 -13.50 0.56
C ARG A 66 -10.15 -13.29 -0.40
N ILE A 67 -9.12 -12.62 0.13
CA ILE A 67 -7.84 -12.44 -0.55
C ILE A 67 -6.85 -13.43 0.06
N ASN A 68 -6.15 -14.19 -0.78
CA ASN A 68 -5.09 -15.07 -0.31
C ASN A 68 -3.87 -14.22 0.12
N ARG A 69 -3.33 -14.50 1.31
CA ARG A 69 -2.18 -13.78 1.87
C ARG A 69 -0.92 -13.92 1.03
N ILE A 70 -0.68 -15.08 0.42
CA ILE A 70 0.48 -15.31 -0.45
C ILE A 70 0.35 -14.43 -1.70
N ILE A 71 -0.84 -14.36 -2.30
CA ILE A 71 -1.10 -13.50 -3.46
C ILE A 71 -0.90 -12.03 -3.08
N TYR A 72 -1.33 -11.62 -1.87
CA TYR A 72 -1.04 -10.28 -1.36
C TYR A 72 0.46 -10.00 -1.25
N VAL A 73 1.24 -10.91 -0.64
CA VAL A 73 2.70 -10.74 -0.49
C VAL A 73 3.40 -10.65 -1.84
N LEU A 74 3.02 -11.50 -2.80
CA LEU A 74 3.56 -11.45 -4.16
C LEU A 74 3.21 -10.14 -4.87
N GLY A 75 1.95 -9.71 -4.79
CA GLY A 75 1.51 -8.43 -5.35
C GLY A 75 2.23 -7.24 -4.72
N TRP A 76 2.42 -7.27 -3.39
CA TRP A 76 3.18 -6.26 -2.67
C TRP A 76 4.62 -6.21 -3.17
N ALA A 77 5.32 -7.35 -3.26
CA ALA A 77 6.70 -7.40 -3.73
C ALA A 77 6.86 -6.85 -5.16
N VAL A 78 5.95 -7.23 -6.07
CA VAL A 78 5.93 -6.73 -7.45
C VAL A 78 5.73 -5.21 -7.49
N ILE A 79 4.79 -4.67 -6.72
CA ILE A 79 4.51 -3.23 -6.69
C ILE A 79 5.68 -2.45 -6.07
N GLN A 80 6.33 -2.96 -5.02
CA GLN A 80 7.52 -2.31 -4.46
C GLN A 80 8.67 -2.30 -5.46
N PHE A 81 8.94 -3.43 -6.12
CA PHE A 81 9.97 -3.51 -7.14
C PHE A 81 9.69 -2.59 -8.33
N ALA A 82 8.45 -2.56 -8.81
CA ALA A 82 8.03 -1.66 -9.88
C ALA A 82 8.20 -0.19 -9.48
N THR A 83 7.84 0.17 -8.25
CA THR A 83 7.96 1.53 -7.72
C THR A 83 9.43 1.95 -7.62
N TYR A 84 10.28 1.07 -7.09
CA TYR A 84 11.72 1.29 -7.05
C TYR A 84 12.28 1.54 -8.46
N LYS A 85 11.95 0.66 -9.41
CA LYS A 85 12.38 0.81 -10.80
C LYS A 85 11.90 2.14 -11.41
N LEU A 86 10.64 2.51 -11.19
CA LEU A 86 10.08 3.76 -11.72
C LEU A 86 10.77 4.99 -11.13
N MET A 87 10.96 5.04 -9.81
CA MET A 87 11.55 6.20 -9.12
C MET A 87 13.04 6.39 -9.42
N PHE A 88 13.81 5.31 -9.57
CA PHE A 88 15.27 5.40 -9.71
C PHE A 88 15.78 5.19 -11.13
N LEU A 89 15.01 4.54 -12.01
CA LEU A 89 15.48 4.15 -13.35
C LEU A 89 14.54 4.57 -14.49
N GLY A 90 13.30 4.97 -14.18
CA GLY A 90 12.24 5.07 -15.19
C GLY A 90 11.67 6.45 -15.42
N VAL A 91 11.66 7.33 -14.41
CA VAL A 91 10.96 8.62 -14.47
C VAL A 91 11.83 9.73 -13.90
N ASP A 92 11.95 10.84 -14.63
CA ASP A 92 12.53 12.05 -14.08
C ASP A 92 11.53 12.70 -13.09
N LEU A 93 11.84 12.59 -11.80
CA LEU A 93 11.06 13.14 -10.70
C LEU A 93 11.63 14.48 -10.20
N ASN A 94 12.50 15.15 -10.97
CA ASN A 94 13.07 16.45 -10.59
C ASN A 94 12.02 17.51 -10.27
N TRP A 95 10.90 17.49 -10.98
CA TRP A 95 9.78 18.39 -10.74
C TRP A 95 9.18 18.26 -9.33
N LEU A 96 9.23 17.06 -8.73
CA LEU A 96 8.74 16.79 -7.37
C LEU A 96 9.58 17.56 -6.33
N TRP A 97 10.87 17.72 -6.60
CA TRP A 97 11.78 18.46 -5.74
C TRP A 97 11.64 19.98 -5.89
N GLY A 98 11.00 20.46 -6.97
CA GLY A 98 10.66 21.87 -7.17
C GLY A 98 9.38 22.32 -6.46
N LEU A 99 8.59 21.39 -5.90
CA LEU A 99 7.37 21.72 -5.15
C LEU A 99 7.69 22.22 -3.74
N PRO A 100 6.79 23.03 -3.13
CA PRO A 100 6.82 23.28 -1.71
C PRO A 100 6.79 21.97 -0.90
N SER A 101 7.40 21.95 0.28
CA SER A 101 7.45 20.77 1.15
C SER A 101 6.09 20.12 1.34
N VAL A 102 5.07 20.92 1.67
CA VAL A 102 3.68 20.47 1.84
C VAL A 102 3.15 19.77 0.58
N GLY A 103 3.46 20.26 -0.62
CA GLY A 103 3.02 19.67 -1.87
C GLY A 103 3.64 18.29 -2.11
N ARG A 104 4.93 18.15 -1.83
CA ARG A 104 5.64 16.87 -1.92
C ARG A 104 5.13 15.86 -0.90
N ASP A 105 4.84 16.31 0.32
CA ASP A 105 4.34 15.46 1.40
C ASP A 105 2.95 14.89 1.07
N ILE A 106 2.07 15.71 0.48
CA ILE A 106 0.76 15.26 -0.02
C ILE A 106 0.93 14.20 -1.11
N ILE A 107 1.86 14.41 -2.06
CA ILE A 107 2.09 13.44 -3.13
C ILE A 107 2.61 12.11 -2.58
N PHE A 108 3.55 12.14 -1.62
CA PHE A 108 4.02 10.93 -0.97
C PHE A 108 2.91 10.22 -0.19
N LEU A 109 2.07 10.96 0.54
CA LEU A 109 0.91 10.42 1.25
C LEU A 109 -0.08 9.72 0.29
N VAL A 110 -0.44 10.38 -0.81
CA VAL A 110 -1.34 9.81 -1.83
C VAL A 110 -0.69 8.60 -2.49
N GLY A 111 0.61 8.65 -2.77
CA GLY A 111 1.37 7.53 -3.35
C GLY A 111 1.37 6.31 -2.43
N MET A 112 1.68 6.49 -1.14
CA MET A 112 1.68 5.42 -0.14
C MET A 112 0.29 4.79 0.00
N TYR A 113 -0.75 5.61 0.11
CA TYR A 113 -2.14 5.13 0.15
C TYR A 113 -2.53 4.37 -1.12
N GLY A 114 -2.20 4.94 -2.28
CA GLY A 114 -2.51 4.39 -3.59
C GLY A 114 -1.88 3.02 -3.79
N GLN A 115 -0.60 2.87 -3.44
CA GLN A 115 0.12 1.59 -3.56
C GLN A 115 -0.57 0.46 -2.78
N VAL A 116 -0.87 0.66 -1.48
CA VAL A 116 -1.54 -0.37 -0.66
C VAL A 116 -2.90 -0.74 -1.27
N THR A 117 -3.65 0.26 -1.73
CA THR A 117 -4.96 0.05 -2.37
C THR A 117 -4.85 -0.75 -3.66
N ILE A 118 -3.88 -0.41 -4.52
CA ILE A 118 -3.63 -1.10 -5.79
C ILE A 118 -3.23 -2.56 -5.53
N VAL A 119 -2.34 -2.83 -4.57
CA VAL A 119 -1.95 -4.20 -4.21
C VAL A 119 -3.18 -5.00 -3.77
N LEU A 120 -4.05 -4.44 -2.94
CA LEU A 120 -5.27 -5.12 -2.49
C LEU A 120 -6.23 -5.41 -3.65
N ILE A 121 -6.40 -4.47 -4.58
CA ILE A 121 -7.24 -4.67 -5.77
C ILE A 121 -6.67 -5.80 -6.63
N ILE A 122 -5.38 -5.76 -6.95
CA ILE A 122 -4.71 -6.79 -7.76
C ILE A 122 -4.80 -8.14 -7.06
N ALA A 123 -4.47 -8.19 -5.77
CA ALA A 123 -4.51 -9.42 -5.00
C ALA A 123 -5.92 -10.00 -4.92
N TYR A 124 -6.94 -9.15 -4.78
CA TYR A 124 -8.34 -9.55 -4.85
C TYR A 124 -8.67 -10.19 -6.19
N LEU A 125 -8.40 -9.49 -7.30
CA LEU A 125 -8.69 -9.98 -8.65
C LEU A 125 -8.00 -11.33 -8.93
N ILE A 126 -6.71 -11.45 -8.61
CA ILE A 126 -5.96 -12.69 -8.81
C ILE A 126 -6.48 -13.81 -7.90
N SER A 127 -6.82 -13.52 -6.64
CA SER A 127 -7.41 -14.52 -5.73
C SER A 127 -8.76 -15.05 -6.25
N GLN A 128 -9.54 -14.21 -6.94
CA GLN A 128 -10.78 -14.65 -7.57
C GLN A 128 -10.55 -15.50 -8.81
N LEU A 129 -9.57 -15.14 -9.65
CA LEU A 129 -9.24 -15.90 -10.86
C LEU A 129 -8.67 -17.28 -10.56
N LEU A 130 -7.89 -17.41 -9.48
CA LEU A 130 -7.29 -18.68 -9.06
C LEU A 130 -8.28 -19.62 -8.33
N GLY A 131 -9.57 -19.27 -8.25
CA GLY A 131 -10.58 -20.11 -7.64
C GLY A 131 -10.29 -20.36 -6.17
N GLY A 132 -10.34 -19.29 -5.36
CA GLY A 132 -10.18 -19.25 -3.90
C GLY A 132 -9.96 -20.59 -3.19
N SER A 133 -8.73 -21.12 -3.25
CA SER A 133 -8.35 -22.25 -2.40
C SER A 133 -8.43 -21.77 -0.95
N HIS A 134 -9.34 -22.41 -0.21
CA HIS A 134 -9.62 -22.17 1.19
C HIS A 134 -8.35 -22.35 2.04
N GLU A 135 -7.76 -21.25 2.50
CA GLU A 135 -7.00 -21.21 3.76
C GLU A 135 -7.87 -20.61 4.88
#